data_AF-A0A661JVT5-F1
#
_entry.id   AF-A0A661JVT5-F1
#
_cell.length_a   1.000
_cell.length_b   1.000
_cell.length_c   1.000
_cell.angle_alpha   90.00
_cell.angle_beta   90.00
_cell.angle_gamma   90.00
#
_symmetry.space_group_name_H-M   'P 1'
#
loop_
_entity.id
_entity.type
_entity.pdbx_description
1 polymer ?
#
loop_
_entity_poly.entity_id
_entity_poly.type
_entity_poly.pdbx_seq_one_letter_code
_entity_poly.pdbx_strand_id
1 'polypeptide(L)'
;MQDYTYFDLLICIQEIREFLLGKKLAFIRGRGKDYYMGFKDSDLYLHFYYGYPGYRLTLTEQFPDENMMILGDKYSAILTDAKVSENDRVAVLVFKKVKAKWALIFELTGKNSNLILINQSGIISYIARPVGPTQSRVRQLQVGMKYVPPPKPERLKLPPFFEKCPGEKEAYKIKSGYLLLNKDSHIPLGWSPCVYDEEIIFKEYSPYTVAIEAYYTLISSPSGSSRESIRKERLKEEFEKIKEFKKYKDFADLLLSSFPSSYVFESPEVHLNGVVIPVTPGKTVKEEAEKYYKLYKKFKRGYEKLKQLLNEEEVEAPIKRTRKETPLQRKKREKYLEFISPGGHRVLVGRNATGNDFITFTLAHKEDIFFHVKDYSGPHVVLIKGEGPVSSEDILFAASKAAEYSKAGLGKIEV
;
A
#
# COMPACT_ATOMS: atom_id res chain seq x y z
N MET A 1 8.96 9.27 6.64
CA MET A 1 9.92 9.29 5.53
C MET A 1 9.14 9.65 4.26
N GLN A 2 9.38 10.83 3.67
CA GLN A 2 8.52 11.43 2.62
C GLN A 2 9.03 11.21 1.17
N ASP A 3 10.21 10.63 0.98
CA ASP A 3 10.90 10.71 -0.32
C ASP A 3 11.17 9.33 -0.92
N TYR A 4 10.33 8.93 -1.88
CA TYR A 4 10.66 7.90 -2.86
C TYR A 4 11.86 8.40 -3.69
N THR A 5 12.97 7.69 -3.60
CA THR A 5 14.28 8.10 -4.13
C THR A 5 14.50 7.61 -5.56
N TYR A 6 15.57 8.09 -6.18
CA TYR A 6 16.03 7.60 -7.47
C TYR A 6 16.41 6.10 -7.43
N PHE A 7 16.95 5.61 -6.31
CA PHE A 7 17.32 4.20 -6.17
C PHE A 7 16.10 3.28 -6.04
N ASP A 8 15.08 3.72 -5.32
CA ASP A 8 13.80 2.98 -5.22
C ASP A 8 13.20 2.81 -6.62
N LEU A 9 13.27 3.87 -7.43
CA LEU A 9 12.86 3.86 -8.84
C LEU A 9 13.75 2.94 -9.71
N LEU A 10 15.04 2.77 -9.44
CA LEU A 10 15.87 1.82 -10.20
C LEU A 10 15.47 0.37 -9.93
N ILE A 11 15.25 0.05 -8.66
CA ILE A 11 14.93 -1.32 -8.21
C ILE A 11 13.57 -1.73 -8.71
N CYS A 12 12.57 -0.87 -8.57
CA CYS A 12 11.24 -1.23 -9.05
C CYS A 12 11.22 -1.32 -10.60
N ILE A 13 12.09 -0.61 -11.35
CA ILE A 13 12.23 -0.81 -12.81
C ILE A 13 12.85 -2.18 -13.08
N GLN A 14 13.84 -2.60 -12.30
CA GLN A 14 14.41 -3.94 -12.39
C GLN A 14 13.35 -5.02 -12.12
N GLU A 15 12.50 -4.86 -11.11
CA GLU A 15 11.38 -5.78 -10.83
C GLU A 15 10.39 -5.83 -12.00
N ILE A 16 10.02 -4.69 -12.59
CA ILE A 16 9.16 -4.65 -13.78
C ILE A 16 9.81 -5.42 -14.94
N ARG A 17 11.12 -5.25 -15.15
CA ARG A 17 11.84 -5.99 -16.20
C ARG A 17 11.87 -7.48 -15.94
N GLU A 18 12.01 -7.89 -14.68
CA GLU A 18 12.06 -9.29 -14.28
C GLU A 18 10.68 -9.97 -14.41
N PHE A 19 9.61 -9.32 -13.95
CA PHE A 19 8.29 -9.94 -13.83
C PHE A 19 7.32 -9.64 -14.99
N LEU A 20 7.44 -8.48 -15.64
CA LEU A 20 6.45 -7.99 -16.59
C LEU A 20 6.96 -7.84 -18.04
N LEU A 21 8.27 -7.88 -18.28
CA LEU A 21 8.81 -7.76 -19.63
C LEU A 21 8.29 -8.90 -20.52
N GLY A 22 7.89 -8.57 -21.74
CA GLY A 22 7.27 -9.52 -22.68
C GLY A 22 5.78 -9.79 -22.41
N LYS A 23 5.22 -9.39 -21.27
CA LYS A 23 3.78 -9.50 -21.01
C LYS A 23 3.00 -8.46 -21.81
N LYS A 24 1.76 -8.81 -22.16
CA LYS A 24 0.85 -7.93 -22.90
C LYS A 24 -0.02 -7.13 -21.93
N LEU A 25 0.00 -5.81 -22.05
CA LEU A 25 -0.87 -4.92 -21.29
C LEU A 25 -2.34 -5.25 -21.60
N ALA A 26 -3.12 -5.56 -20.57
CA ALA A 26 -4.53 -5.86 -20.66
C ALA A 26 -5.38 -4.60 -20.47
N PHE A 27 -5.07 -3.79 -19.45
CA PHE A 27 -5.82 -2.57 -19.16
C PHE A 27 -4.97 -1.55 -18.41
N ILE A 28 -5.40 -0.29 -18.48
CA ILE A 28 -5.00 0.76 -17.53
C ILE A 28 -6.28 1.39 -16.98
N ARG A 29 -6.44 1.32 -15.66
CA ARG A 29 -7.57 1.85 -14.89
C ARG A 29 -7.05 2.86 -13.88
N GLY A 30 -7.81 3.89 -13.58
CA GLY A 30 -7.37 4.84 -12.56
C GLY A 30 -8.23 6.09 -12.49
N ARG A 31 -8.14 6.78 -11.34
CA ARG A 31 -8.86 8.01 -11.07
C ARG A 31 -8.04 8.90 -10.15
N GLY A 32 -7.97 10.18 -10.49
CA GLY A 32 -7.35 11.19 -9.63
C GLY A 32 -5.87 10.93 -9.42
N LYS A 33 -5.53 10.27 -8.30
CA LYS A 33 -4.15 10.02 -7.89
C LYS A 33 -3.70 8.57 -7.95
N ASP A 34 -4.53 7.63 -8.41
CA ASP A 34 -4.28 6.19 -8.32
C ASP A 34 -4.56 5.50 -9.65
N TYR A 35 -3.58 4.73 -10.14
CA TYR A 35 -3.57 4.10 -11.47
C TYR A 35 -3.07 2.66 -11.38
N TYR A 36 -3.80 1.75 -12.00
CA TYR A 36 -3.53 0.32 -12.01
C TYR A 36 -3.41 -0.20 -13.43
N MET A 37 -2.45 -1.09 -13.66
CA MET A 37 -2.18 -1.68 -14.97
C MET A 37 -2.11 -3.19 -14.82
N GLY A 38 -3.04 -3.87 -15.49
CA GLY A 38 -3.07 -5.33 -15.54
C GLY A 38 -2.38 -5.83 -16.80
N PHE A 39 -1.72 -6.97 -16.68
CA PHE A 39 -1.04 -7.65 -17.78
C PHE A 39 -1.68 -9.03 -18.00
N LYS A 40 -1.81 -9.47 -19.26
CA LYS A 40 -2.32 -10.80 -19.58
C LYS A 40 -1.40 -11.87 -18.99
N ASP A 41 -2.01 -12.93 -18.48
CA ASP A 41 -1.32 -14.09 -17.90
C ASP A 41 -0.36 -13.70 -16.77
N SER A 42 -0.75 -12.70 -15.98
CA SER A 42 -0.03 -12.22 -14.81
C SER A 42 -1.00 -11.86 -13.70
N ASP A 43 -0.77 -12.43 -12.52
CA ASP A 43 -1.48 -12.05 -11.29
C ASP A 43 -0.91 -10.77 -10.67
N LEU A 44 0.11 -10.17 -11.30
CA LEU A 44 0.76 -8.95 -10.85
C LEU A 44 0.18 -7.73 -11.57
N TYR A 45 -0.21 -6.75 -10.78
CA TYR A 45 -0.66 -5.45 -11.22
C TYR A 45 0.43 -4.41 -10.95
N LEU A 46 0.67 -3.52 -11.91
CA LEU A 46 1.46 -2.33 -11.66
C LEU A 46 0.54 -1.23 -11.12
N HIS A 47 0.75 -0.83 -9.87
CA HIS A 47 0.03 0.26 -9.22
C HIS A 47 0.91 1.49 -9.11
N PHE A 48 0.40 2.64 -9.54
CA PHE A 48 1.06 3.94 -9.51
C PHE A 48 0.18 4.96 -8.81
N TYR A 49 0.74 5.72 -7.87
CA TYR A 49 -0.03 6.66 -7.05
C TYR A 49 0.74 7.93 -6.69
N TYR A 50 0.04 9.08 -6.56
CA TYR A 50 0.65 10.39 -6.29
C TYR A 50 0.63 10.83 -4.82
N GLY A 51 -0.16 10.17 -3.94
CA GLY A 51 -0.26 10.55 -2.51
C GLY A 51 1.07 10.41 -1.77
N TYR A 52 1.83 9.37 -2.14
CA TYR A 52 3.24 9.18 -1.84
C TYR A 52 3.85 8.70 -3.16
N PRO A 53 4.48 9.59 -3.95
CA PRO A 53 4.79 9.32 -5.35
C PRO A 53 5.62 8.04 -5.47
N GLY A 54 5.01 6.98 -5.98
CA GLY A 54 5.67 5.69 -6.11
C GLY A 54 4.91 4.77 -7.05
N TYR A 55 5.55 3.68 -7.41
CA TYR A 55 4.92 2.56 -8.08
C TYR A 55 5.29 1.27 -7.38
N ARG A 56 4.40 0.29 -7.47
CA ARG A 56 4.52 -1.00 -6.79
C ARG A 56 3.88 -2.10 -7.64
N LEU A 57 4.48 -3.28 -7.65
CA LEU A 57 3.83 -4.52 -8.08
C LEU A 57 2.94 -5.07 -6.96
N THR A 58 1.66 -5.28 -7.24
CA THR A 58 0.72 -5.78 -6.23
C THR A 58 -0.08 -6.96 -6.75
N LEU A 59 -0.46 -7.86 -5.85
CA LEU A 59 -1.40 -8.95 -6.09
C LEU A 59 -2.85 -8.51 -5.84
N THR A 60 -3.06 -7.30 -5.32
CA THR A 60 -4.38 -6.82 -4.91
C THR A 60 -5.21 -6.39 -6.13
N GLU A 61 -6.33 -7.08 -6.33
CA GLU A 61 -7.36 -6.75 -7.35
C GLU A 61 -8.35 -5.68 -6.91
N GLN A 62 -8.25 -5.14 -5.69
CA GLN A 62 -9.15 -4.10 -5.21
C GLN A 62 -8.87 -2.78 -5.94
N PHE A 63 -9.60 -2.56 -7.03
CA PHE A 63 -9.63 -1.32 -7.77
C PHE A 63 -10.68 -0.37 -7.15
N PRO A 64 -10.37 0.92 -6.94
CA PRO A 64 -11.30 1.85 -6.31
C PRO A 64 -12.59 2.15 -7.09
N ASP A 65 -12.69 1.76 -8.37
CA ASP A 65 -13.94 1.78 -9.16
C ASP A 65 -13.72 0.97 -10.48
N GLU A 66 -14.63 0.03 -10.80
CA GLU A 66 -14.54 -0.80 -12.03
C GLU A 66 -14.80 -0.03 -13.34
N ASN A 67 -15.40 1.17 -13.25
CA ASN A 67 -15.97 1.89 -14.40
C ASN A 67 -15.10 3.00 -15.02
N MET A 68 -13.78 3.07 -14.74
CA MET A 68 -12.91 4.08 -15.36
C MET A 68 -11.67 3.47 -16.01
N MET A 69 -11.88 2.96 -17.23
CA MET A 69 -10.81 2.54 -18.14
C MET A 69 -10.19 3.77 -18.81
N ILE A 70 -8.92 4.03 -18.54
CA ILE A 70 -8.19 5.15 -19.16
C ILE A 70 -7.78 4.76 -20.58
N LEU A 71 -7.38 3.50 -20.78
CA LEU A 71 -6.86 2.99 -22.04
C LEU A 71 -7.46 1.61 -22.35
N GLY A 72 -8.29 1.56 -23.40
CA GLY A 72 -8.93 0.37 -23.97
C GLY A 72 -8.00 -0.54 -24.79
N ASP A 73 -8.57 -1.58 -25.41
CA ASP A 73 -7.88 -2.56 -26.29
C ASP A 73 -6.98 -1.92 -27.37
N LYS A 74 -7.29 -0.67 -27.76
CA LYS A 74 -6.47 0.11 -28.68
C LYS A 74 -5.00 0.22 -28.22
N TYR A 75 -4.76 0.26 -26.92
CA TYR A 75 -3.42 0.30 -26.31
C TYR A 75 -2.91 -1.06 -25.83
N SER A 76 -3.65 -2.14 -26.01
CA SER A 76 -3.14 -3.47 -25.66
C SER A 76 -1.90 -3.81 -26.50
N ALA A 77 -0.75 -3.92 -25.85
CA ALA A 77 0.58 -4.00 -26.46
C ALA A 77 1.55 -4.74 -25.52
N ILE A 78 2.63 -5.28 -26.08
CA ILE A 78 3.65 -6.00 -25.32
C ILE A 78 4.61 -5.00 -24.69
N LEU A 79 4.90 -5.13 -23.39
CA LEU A 79 5.95 -4.38 -22.71
C LEU A 79 7.31 -4.89 -23.22
N THR A 80 8.05 -4.03 -23.92
CA THR A 80 9.34 -4.39 -24.56
C THR A 80 10.56 -3.78 -23.88
N ASP A 81 10.38 -2.71 -23.11
CA ASP A 81 11.46 -2.09 -22.36
C ASP A 81 10.91 -1.31 -21.17
N ALA A 82 11.71 -1.18 -20.13
CA ALA A 82 11.40 -0.41 -18.93
C ALA A 82 12.69 0.23 -18.42
N LYS A 83 12.71 1.55 -18.29
CA LYS A 83 13.90 2.31 -17.94
C LYS A 83 13.59 3.52 -17.09
N VAL A 84 14.61 3.98 -16.38
CA VAL A 84 14.61 5.29 -15.72
C VAL A 84 15.25 6.29 -16.67
N SER A 85 14.66 7.48 -16.82
CA SER A 85 15.28 8.57 -17.56
C SER A 85 16.53 9.06 -16.82
N GLU A 86 17.60 9.36 -17.55
CA GLU A 86 18.87 9.80 -16.95
C GLU A 86 18.66 11.00 -16.01
N ASN A 87 18.94 10.77 -14.71
CA ASN A 87 19.00 11.77 -13.63
C ASN A 87 17.69 12.45 -13.23
N ASP A 88 16.55 11.78 -13.40
CA ASP A 88 15.29 12.23 -12.82
C ASP A 88 14.45 11.05 -12.32
N ARG A 89 13.49 11.33 -11.44
CA ARG A 89 12.51 10.37 -10.95
C ARG A 89 11.43 10.14 -12.02
N VAL A 90 11.85 9.75 -13.22
CA VAL A 90 10.95 9.50 -14.37
C VAL A 90 11.12 8.07 -14.85
N ALA A 91 10.09 7.25 -14.67
CA ALA A 91 10.01 5.91 -15.23
C ALA A 91 9.41 5.95 -16.64
N VAL A 92 9.96 5.15 -17.54
CA VAL A 92 9.54 5.02 -18.93
C VAL A 92 9.31 3.55 -19.25
N LEU A 93 8.07 3.18 -19.55
CA LEU A 93 7.70 1.85 -20.03
C LEU A 93 7.40 1.90 -21.53
N VAL A 94 8.10 1.12 -22.33
CA VAL A 94 7.99 1.11 -23.79
C VAL A 94 7.20 -0.11 -24.24
N PHE A 95 6.14 0.15 -25.00
CA PHE A 95 5.24 -0.87 -25.49
C PHE A 95 5.28 -0.97 -27.02
N LYS A 96 5.15 -2.20 -27.53
CA LYS A 96 5.10 -2.51 -28.96
C LYS A 96 3.83 -3.29 -29.30
N LYS A 97 3.13 -2.83 -30.33
CA LYS A 97 1.98 -3.51 -30.95
C LYS A 97 2.21 -3.62 -32.44
N VAL A 98 2.66 -4.78 -32.91
CA VAL A 98 2.93 -5.07 -34.32
C VAL A 98 3.89 -4.04 -34.97
N LYS A 99 3.35 -3.00 -35.63
CA LYS A 99 4.09 -1.90 -36.28
C LYS A 99 4.04 -0.57 -35.50
N ALA A 100 3.33 -0.50 -34.38
CA ALA A 100 3.24 0.70 -33.54
C ALA A 100 4.09 0.55 -32.28
N LYS A 101 4.77 1.64 -31.91
CA LYS A 101 5.44 1.79 -30.61
C LYS A 101 4.87 3.00 -29.88
N TRP A 102 4.79 2.90 -28.57
CA TRP A 102 4.38 4.00 -27.70
C TRP A 102 5.00 3.77 -26.32
N ALA A 103 5.03 4.82 -25.51
CA ALA A 103 5.56 4.73 -24.16
C ALA A 103 4.63 5.36 -23.14
N LEU A 104 4.68 4.80 -21.94
CA LEU A 104 4.05 5.32 -20.75
C LEU A 104 5.14 5.96 -19.88
N ILE A 105 4.91 7.20 -19.48
CA ILE A 105 5.83 8.00 -18.69
C ILE A 105 5.21 8.26 -17.33
N PHE A 106 5.96 7.94 -16.29
CA PHE A 106 5.63 8.21 -14.91
C PHE A 106 6.59 9.26 -14.38
N GLU A 107 6.10 10.46 -14.12
CA GLU A 107 6.87 11.48 -13.41
C GLU A 107 6.59 11.32 -11.91
N LEU A 108 7.62 11.03 -11.10
CA LEU A 108 7.55 10.87 -9.64
C LEU A 108 8.15 12.08 -8.94
N THR A 109 7.64 13.27 -9.26
CA THR A 109 8.17 14.57 -8.83
C THR A 109 7.36 15.16 -7.65
N GLY A 110 6.77 14.30 -6.81
CA GLY A 110 5.95 14.72 -5.66
C GLY A 110 4.63 15.35 -6.07
N LYS A 111 4.37 16.59 -5.65
CA LYS A 111 3.13 17.32 -5.99
C LYS A 111 2.90 17.46 -7.51
N ASN A 112 3.98 17.37 -8.30
CA ASN A 112 3.98 17.51 -9.76
C ASN A 112 3.97 16.15 -10.50
N SER A 113 3.87 15.03 -9.79
CA SER A 113 3.86 13.69 -10.42
C SER A 113 2.78 13.49 -11.49
N ASN A 114 3.08 12.79 -12.57
CA ASN A 114 2.16 12.72 -13.70
C ASN A 114 2.22 11.37 -14.40
N LEU A 115 1.12 11.02 -15.06
CA LEU A 115 1.02 9.88 -15.96
C LEU A 115 0.80 10.41 -17.36
N ILE A 116 1.71 10.09 -18.27
CA ILE A 116 1.71 10.62 -19.63
C ILE A 116 1.88 9.45 -20.59
N LEU A 117 1.09 9.45 -21.65
CA LEU A 117 1.18 8.51 -22.76
C LEU A 117 1.74 9.24 -23.97
N ILE A 118 2.80 8.70 -24.57
CA ILE A 118 3.42 9.27 -25.77
C ILE A 118 3.47 8.25 -26.90
N ASN A 119 3.29 8.70 -28.13
CA ASN A 119 3.51 7.86 -29.31
C ASN A 119 5.01 7.75 -29.65
N GLN A 120 5.34 7.01 -30.71
CA GLN A 120 6.72 6.83 -31.17
C GLN A 120 7.45 8.15 -31.53
N SER A 121 6.73 9.18 -31.95
CA SER A 121 7.27 10.51 -32.24
C SER A 121 7.45 11.39 -30.99
N GLY A 122 7.09 10.88 -29.81
CA GLY A 122 7.11 11.62 -28.55
C GLY A 122 5.94 12.57 -28.35
N ILE A 123 4.89 12.48 -29.17
CA ILE A 123 3.68 13.32 -29.03
C ILE A 123 2.77 12.72 -27.95
N ILE A 124 2.30 13.58 -27.04
CA ILE A 124 1.41 13.23 -25.94
C ILE A 124 0.03 12.88 -26.50
N SER A 125 -0.41 11.65 -26.29
CA SER A 125 -1.74 11.16 -26.64
C SER A 125 -2.69 11.11 -25.44
N TYR A 126 -2.15 11.07 -24.22
CA TYR A 126 -2.90 11.18 -22.98
C TYR A 126 -2.02 11.80 -21.89
N ILE A 127 -2.62 12.60 -21.02
CA ILE A 127 -1.98 13.15 -19.83
C ILE A 127 -3.00 13.22 -18.70
N ALA A 128 -2.63 12.69 -17.53
CA ALA A 128 -3.47 12.70 -16.35
C ALA A 128 -3.70 14.13 -15.83
N ARG A 129 -2.64 14.95 -15.79
CA ARG A 129 -2.68 16.32 -15.29
C ARG A 129 -2.02 17.26 -16.28
N PRO A 130 -2.78 17.88 -17.20
CA PRO A 130 -2.25 18.87 -18.13
C PRO A 130 -1.52 19.99 -17.37
N VAL A 131 -0.42 20.47 -17.95
CA VAL A 131 0.39 21.56 -17.39
C VAL A 131 0.28 22.77 -18.30
N GLY A 132 -0.50 23.77 -17.87
CA GLY A 132 -0.71 25.01 -18.61
C GLY A 132 0.25 26.14 -18.20
N PRO A 133 0.19 27.29 -18.88
CA PRO A 133 1.06 28.45 -18.62
C PRO A 133 0.95 29.00 -17.19
N THR A 134 -0.22 28.84 -16.55
CA THR A 134 -0.48 29.27 -15.17
C THR A 134 0.17 28.37 -14.13
N GLN A 135 0.42 27.10 -14.46
CA GLN A 135 0.99 26.11 -13.55
C GLN A 135 2.51 26.00 -13.69
N SER A 136 3.03 26.18 -14.90
CA SER A 136 4.48 26.16 -15.15
C SER A 136 4.82 27.05 -16.33
N ARG A 137 5.72 28.00 -16.09
CA ARG A 137 6.32 28.83 -17.14
C ARG A 137 7.46 28.13 -17.87
N VAL A 138 8.03 27.09 -17.25
CA VAL A 138 9.23 26.38 -17.72
C VAL A 138 8.86 25.27 -18.71
N ARG A 139 7.74 24.58 -18.47
CA ARG A 139 7.35 23.42 -19.26
C ARG A 139 5.84 23.26 -19.28
N GLN A 140 5.26 23.33 -20.48
CA GLN A 140 3.84 23.07 -20.72
C GLN A 140 3.66 21.65 -21.25
N LEU A 141 2.60 20.97 -20.82
CA LEU A 141 2.27 19.61 -21.25
C LEU A 141 0.78 19.50 -21.54
N GLN A 142 0.43 19.24 -22.80
CA GLN A 142 -0.94 18.98 -23.23
C GLN A 142 -0.97 17.90 -24.31
N VAL A 143 -2.14 17.30 -24.51
CA VAL A 143 -2.37 16.36 -25.63
C VAL A 143 -2.05 17.06 -26.95
N GLY A 144 -1.35 16.36 -27.84
CA GLY A 144 -0.89 16.89 -29.13
C GLY A 144 0.48 17.57 -29.09
N MET A 145 1.00 17.91 -27.91
CA MET A 145 2.35 18.48 -27.78
C MET A 145 3.42 17.38 -27.75
N LYS A 146 4.64 17.73 -28.16
CA LYS A 146 5.81 16.87 -27.93
C LYS A 146 6.15 16.86 -26.44
N TYR A 147 6.32 15.69 -25.86
CA TYR A 147 6.75 15.53 -24.48
C TYR A 147 8.17 16.06 -24.29
N VAL A 148 8.34 16.82 -23.22
CA VAL A 148 9.62 17.32 -22.72
C VAL A 148 9.74 16.79 -21.30
N PRO A 149 10.88 16.22 -20.86
CA PRO A 149 11.06 15.76 -19.48
C PRO A 149 11.15 16.94 -18.49
N PRO A 150 11.01 16.69 -17.17
CA PRO A 150 11.14 17.76 -16.18
C PRO A 150 12.56 18.34 -16.23
N PRO A 151 12.75 19.61 -15.80
CA PRO A 151 14.07 20.19 -15.71
C PRO A 151 14.94 19.40 -14.73
N LYS A 152 16.19 19.14 -15.11
CA LYS A 152 17.13 18.37 -14.29
C LYS A 152 17.36 19.08 -12.95
N PRO A 153 17.30 18.37 -11.81
CA PRO A 153 17.69 18.94 -10.53
C PRO A 153 19.21 19.25 -10.52
N GLU A 154 19.60 20.37 -9.91
CA GLU A 154 21.02 20.81 -9.83
C GLU A 154 21.91 19.87 -9.01
N ARG A 155 21.33 19.08 -8.08
CA ARG A 155 22.02 18.03 -7.32
C ARG A 155 21.11 16.81 -7.11
N LEU A 156 21.67 15.62 -7.29
CA LEU A 156 21.11 14.38 -6.74
C LEU A 156 21.19 14.46 -5.22
N LYS A 157 20.04 14.59 -4.55
CA LYS A 157 19.98 14.43 -3.09
C LYS A 157 20.04 12.93 -2.79
N LEU A 158 21.24 12.44 -2.46
CA LEU A 158 21.37 11.14 -1.81
C LEU A 158 20.72 11.24 -0.42
N PRO A 159 19.97 10.22 0.02
CA PRO A 159 19.53 10.20 1.41
C PRO A 159 20.74 10.16 2.36
N PRO A 160 20.65 10.72 3.57
CA PRO A 160 21.79 10.83 4.49
C PRO A 160 22.51 9.50 4.80
N PHE A 161 21.79 8.39 4.70
CA PHE A 161 22.28 7.03 4.95
C PHE A 161 23.03 6.38 3.77
N PHE A 162 23.16 7.06 2.62
CA PHE A 162 23.79 6.51 1.42
C PHE A 162 25.28 6.82 1.26
N GLU A 163 25.90 7.59 2.15
CA GLU A 163 27.33 7.95 1.98
C GLU A 163 28.30 6.75 2.13
N LYS A 164 27.84 5.59 2.61
CA LYS A 164 28.61 4.35 2.65
C LYS A 164 27.77 3.12 2.28
N CYS A 165 27.30 3.04 1.04
CA CYS A 165 26.95 1.75 0.45
C CYS A 165 28.17 1.19 -0.30
N PRO A 166 28.64 -0.03 -0.01
CA PRO A 166 29.84 -0.56 -0.63
C PRO A 166 29.62 -0.84 -2.12
N GLY A 167 30.37 -0.14 -2.96
CA GLY A 167 30.74 -0.60 -4.30
C GLY A 167 29.79 -0.27 -5.45
N GLU A 168 30.05 0.84 -6.14
CA GLU A 168 29.43 1.23 -7.42
C GLU A 168 29.71 0.30 -8.63
N LYS A 169 30.21 -0.93 -8.47
CA LYS A 169 30.72 -1.71 -9.62
C LYS A 169 30.15 -3.09 -9.87
N GLU A 170 29.17 -3.54 -9.09
CA GLU A 170 28.39 -4.72 -9.45
C GLU A 170 26.92 -4.36 -9.32
N ALA A 171 26.24 -4.23 -10.46
CA ALA A 171 24.82 -3.97 -10.52
C ALA A 171 24.06 -4.96 -9.62
N TYR A 172 23.56 -4.43 -8.49
CA TYR A 172 22.32 -4.81 -7.83
C TYR A 172 21.87 -6.26 -8.00
N LYS A 173 22.55 -7.18 -7.30
CA LYS A 173 21.89 -8.38 -6.74
C LYS A 173 21.09 -7.99 -5.49
N ILE A 174 20.24 -6.96 -5.59
CA ILE A 174 19.26 -6.70 -4.53
C ILE A 174 18.18 -7.75 -4.71
N LYS A 175 18.32 -8.85 -3.97
CA LYS A 175 17.28 -9.88 -3.87
C LYS A 175 16.16 -9.47 -2.90
N SER A 176 16.31 -8.37 -2.15
CA SER A 176 15.40 -8.00 -1.07
C SER A 176 15.37 -6.51 -0.73
N GLY A 177 14.19 -6.03 -0.31
CA GLY A 177 14.01 -4.76 0.41
C GLY A 177 13.93 -4.99 1.91
N TYR A 178 14.42 -4.04 2.70
CA TYR A 178 14.40 -4.12 4.16
C TYR A 178 13.33 -3.18 4.71
N LEU A 179 12.47 -3.70 5.58
CA LEU A 179 11.65 -2.88 6.47
C LEU A 179 12.50 -2.50 7.68
N LEU A 180 12.64 -1.20 7.91
CA LEU A 180 13.42 -0.63 9.00
C LEU A 180 12.52 -0.43 10.21
N LEU A 181 12.90 -1.04 11.33
CA LEU A 181 12.15 -0.97 12.60
C LEU A 181 13.03 -0.34 13.67
N ASN A 182 12.42 0.50 14.50
CA ASN A 182 13.06 0.98 15.71
C ASN A 182 13.33 -0.22 16.64
N LYS A 183 14.55 -0.34 17.16
CA LYS A 183 14.99 -1.51 17.92
C LYS A 183 14.16 -1.78 19.18
N ASP A 184 13.76 -0.73 19.88
CA ASP A 184 13.05 -0.86 21.15
C ASP A 184 11.55 -1.00 20.92
N SER A 185 10.97 -0.07 20.14
CA SER A 185 9.51 0.03 19.97
C SER A 185 8.96 -0.87 18.86
N HIS A 186 9.81 -1.42 17.99
CA HIS A 186 9.43 -2.16 16.79
C HIS A 186 8.50 -1.37 15.84
N ILE A 187 8.48 -0.04 15.97
CA ILE A 187 7.71 0.86 15.12
C ILE A 187 8.42 0.98 13.76
N PRO A 188 7.69 0.96 12.63
CA PRO A 188 8.29 1.15 11.31
C PRO A 188 8.87 2.54 11.16
N LEU A 189 10.18 2.60 10.92
CA LEU A 189 10.93 3.81 10.61
C LEU A 189 10.84 4.13 9.10
N GLY A 190 10.87 3.11 8.26
CA GLY A 190 10.87 3.24 6.80
C GLY A 190 11.11 1.91 6.10
N TRP A 191 11.42 1.99 4.80
CA TRP A 191 11.91 0.87 4.01
C TRP A 191 13.14 1.33 3.23
N SER A 192 14.10 0.44 3.01
CA SER A 192 15.31 0.76 2.25
C SER A 192 15.83 -0.47 1.50
N PRO A 193 16.39 -0.30 0.30
CA PRO A 193 17.03 -1.40 -0.41
C PRO A 193 18.44 -1.75 0.10
N CYS A 194 19.01 -0.90 0.95
CA CYS A 194 20.33 -1.06 1.53
C CYS A 194 20.36 -0.45 2.94
N VAL A 195 21.12 -1.05 3.86
CA VAL A 195 21.16 -0.61 5.26
C VAL A 195 22.59 -0.70 5.79
N TYR A 196 23.01 0.32 6.55
CA TYR A 196 24.14 0.28 7.47
C TYR A 196 23.80 1.12 8.70
N ASP A 197 23.30 0.46 9.76
CA ASP A 197 23.08 1.05 11.08
C ASP A 197 22.95 -0.07 12.13
N GLU A 198 23.71 0.00 13.23
CA GLU A 198 23.71 -1.00 14.31
C GLU A 198 22.53 -0.82 15.29
N GLU A 199 21.82 0.31 15.22
CA GLU A 199 20.68 0.63 16.10
C GLU A 199 19.31 0.29 15.49
N ILE A 200 19.26 -0.32 14.29
CA ILE A 200 18.03 -0.61 13.55
C ILE A 200 17.83 -2.13 13.44
N ILE A 201 16.61 -2.61 13.74
CA ILE A 201 16.20 -3.98 13.43
C ILE A 201 15.67 -4.02 11.99
N PHE A 202 16.16 -4.96 11.19
CA PHE A 202 15.70 -5.14 9.82
C PHE A 202 14.86 -6.41 9.66
N LYS A 203 13.82 -6.30 8.85
CA LYS A 203 13.11 -7.46 8.31
C LYS A 203 13.23 -7.48 6.80
N GLU A 204 13.83 -8.54 6.30
CA GLU A 204 14.04 -8.74 4.87
C GLU A 204 12.74 -9.17 4.18
N TYR A 205 12.46 -8.56 3.03
CA TYR A 205 11.34 -8.86 2.17
C TYR A 205 11.82 -8.99 0.74
N SER A 206 11.30 -9.98 0.01
CA SER A 206 11.56 -10.15 -1.41
C SER A 206 10.24 -10.43 -2.12
N PRO A 207 9.89 -9.69 -3.20
CA PRO A 207 10.57 -8.52 -3.78
C PRO A 207 10.58 -7.26 -2.89
N TYR A 208 11.35 -6.23 -3.27
CA TYR A 208 11.41 -4.92 -2.57
C TYR A 208 10.03 -4.28 -2.46
N THR A 209 9.17 -4.49 -3.43
CA THR A 209 7.76 -4.09 -3.34
C THR A 209 7.03 -4.66 -2.11
N VAL A 210 7.36 -5.87 -1.64
CA VAL A 210 6.72 -6.46 -0.44
C VAL A 210 7.15 -5.70 0.82
N ALA A 211 8.37 -5.16 0.86
CA ALA A 211 8.83 -4.31 1.96
C ALA A 211 7.99 -3.02 2.04
N ILE A 212 7.71 -2.41 0.88
CA ILE A 212 6.86 -1.22 0.76
C ILE A 212 5.45 -1.52 1.29
N GLU A 213 4.83 -2.63 0.86
CA GLU A 213 3.50 -3.01 1.32
C GLU A 213 3.45 -3.26 2.83
N ALA A 214 4.47 -3.94 3.37
CA ALA A 214 4.57 -4.15 4.81
C ALA A 214 4.64 -2.82 5.56
N TYR A 215 5.46 -1.87 5.11
CA TYR A 215 5.55 -0.55 5.70
C TYR A 215 4.20 0.19 5.68
N TYR A 216 3.58 0.33 4.51
CA TYR A 216 2.33 1.09 4.39
C TYR A 216 1.17 0.44 5.11
N THR A 217 1.13 -0.89 5.18
CA THR A 217 0.16 -1.61 6.02
C THR A 217 0.34 -1.24 7.49
N LEU A 218 1.59 -1.12 7.96
CA LEU A 218 1.88 -0.79 9.35
C LEU A 218 1.58 0.68 9.68
N ILE A 219 1.86 1.62 8.76
CA ILE A 219 1.64 3.06 9.02
C ILE A 219 0.23 3.56 8.71
N SER A 220 -0.52 2.90 7.80
CA SER A 220 -1.90 3.28 7.45
C SER A 220 -2.93 2.69 8.42
N SER A 221 -2.48 1.91 9.40
CA SER A 221 -3.33 1.29 10.41
C SER A 221 -3.56 2.25 11.59
N PRO A 222 -4.81 2.54 12.01
CA PRO A 222 -5.08 3.42 13.15
C PRO A 222 -4.49 2.88 14.47
N SER A 223 -4.02 3.78 15.33
CA SER A 223 -3.43 3.45 16.64
C SER A 223 -4.41 2.83 17.63
N GLY A 224 -4.02 1.71 18.26
CA GLY A 224 -4.42 1.24 19.61
C GLY A 224 -5.88 0.79 19.81
N SER A 225 -6.10 -0.40 20.39
CA SER A 225 -7.38 -1.13 20.57
C SER A 225 -7.94 -1.84 19.32
N SER A 226 -7.78 -1.25 18.14
CA SER A 226 -8.16 -1.89 16.86
C SER A 226 -7.13 -2.90 16.33
N ARG A 227 -5.94 -2.96 16.97
CA ARG A 227 -4.78 -3.78 16.56
C ARG A 227 -5.05 -5.28 16.69
N GLU A 228 -5.56 -5.73 17.83
CA GLU A 228 -5.91 -7.13 18.07
C GLU A 228 -7.18 -7.53 17.32
N SER A 229 -8.17 -6.64 17.23
CA SER A 229 -9.44 -6.97 16.56
C SER A 229 -9.25 -7.15 15.04
N ILE A 230 -8.54 -6.25 14.36
CA ILE A 230 -8.30 -6.35 12.91
C ILE A 230 -7.35 -7.50 12.58
N ARG A 231 -6.30 -7.70 13.40
CA ARG A 231 -5.40 -8.85 13.24
C ARG A 231 -6.14 -10.16 13.44
N LYS A 232 -7.01 -10.26 14.46
CA LYS A 232 -7.87 -11.41 14.72
C LYS A 232 -8.88 -11.64 13.61
N GLU A 233 -9.46 -10.57 13.04
CA GLU A 233 -10.41 -10.65 11.94
C GLU A 233 -9.72 -11.13 10.65
N ARG A 234 -8.52 -10.61 10.33
CA ARG A 234 -7.71 -11.09 9.19
C ARG A 234 -7.20 -12.51 9.37
N LEU A 235 -6.71 -12.88 10.55
CA LEU A 235 -6.30 -14.25 10.87
C LEU A 235 -7.49 -15.21 10.79
N LYS A 236 -8.69 -14.79 11.20
CA LYS A 236 -9.93 -15.57 11.04
C LYS A 236 -10.35 -15.70 9.58
N GLU A 237 -10.25 -14.64 8.78
CA GLU A 237 -10.53 -14.69 7.35
C GLU A 237 -9.54 -15.61 6.61
N GLU A 238 -8.23 -15.51 6.90
CA GLU A 238 -7.22 -16.42 6.37
C GLU A 238 -7.44 -17.85 6.86
N PHE A 239 -7.84 -18.04 8.13
CA PHE A 239 -8.17 -19.34 8.69
C PHE A 239 -9.37 -19.97 7.99
N GLU A 240 -10.46 -19.23 7.75
CA GLU A 240 -11.63 -19.75 7.01
C GLU A 240 -11.29 -20.05 5.54
N LYS A 241 -10.48 -19.22 4.88
CA LYS A 241 -9.98 -19.52 3.52
C LYS A 241 -9.12 -20.78 3.49
N ILE A 242 -8.25 -20.96 4.49
CA ILE A 242 -7.36 -22.11 4.58
C ILE A 242 -8.12 -23.37 4.98
N LYS A 243 -9.20 -23.30 5.78
CA LYS A 243 -10.04 -24.42 6.24
C LYS A 243 -10.60 -25.29 5.11
N GLU A 244 -10.77 -24.71 3.93
CA GLU A 244 -11.17 -25.44 2.73
C GLU A 244 -10.10 -26.40 2.20
N PHE A 245 -8.87 -26.41 2.75
CA PHE A 245 -7.79 -27.29 2.30
C PHE A 245 -8.14 -28.78 2.25
N LYS A 246 -9.12 -29.22 3.05
CA LYS A 246 -9.62 -30.59 3.06
C LYS A 246 -10.10 -31.04 1.68
N LYS A 247 -10.66 -30.11 0.88
CA LYS A 247 -11.12 -30.39 -0.50
C LYS A 247 -10.02 -30.96 -1.38
N TYR A 248 -8.76 -30.56 -1.17
CA TYR A 248 -7.65 -31.11 -1.95
C TYR A 248 -7.37 -32.58 -1.63
N LYS A 249 -7.62 -33.01 -0.38
CA LYS A 249 -7.54 -34.44 -0.06
C LYS A 249 -8.68 -35.19 -0.75
N ASP A 250 -9.89 -34.64 -0.67
CA ASP A 250 -11.07 -35.24 -1.30
C ASP A 250 -10.90 -35.32 -2.83
N PHE A 251 -10.30 -34.31 -3.47
CA PHE A 251 -9.96 -34.34 -4.89
C PHE A 251 -8.99 -35.47 -5.22
N ALA A 252 -7.90 -35.61 -4.46
CA ALA A 252 -6.93 -36.68 -4.69
C ALA A 252 -7.55 -38.07 -4.50
N ASP A 253 -8.33 -38.25 -3.43
CA ASP A 253 -9.01 -39.52 -3.11
C ASP A 253 -10.05 -39.86 -4.20
N LEU A 254 -10.85 -38.88 -4.66
CA LEU A 254 -11.84 -39.06 -5.71
C LEU A 254 -11.19 -39.43 -7.05
N LEU A 255 -10.14 -38.71 -7.47
CA LEU A 255 -9.43 -39.00 -8.71
C LEU A 255 -8.83 -40.42 -8.71
N LEU A 256 -8.20 -40.84 -7.61
CA LEU A 256 -7.60 -42.18 -7.49
C LEU A 256 -8.65 -43.30 -7.39
N SER A 257 -9.83 -43.01 -6.83
CA SER A 257 -10.92 -43.98 -6.74
C SER A 257 -11.69 -44.15 -8.06
N SER A 258 -11.75 -43.10 -8.87
CA SER A 258 -12.58 -43.05 -10.08
C SER A 258 -11.81 -43.39 -11.36
N PHE A 259 -10.47 -43.29 -11.35
CA PHE A 259 -9.64 -43.56 -12.52
C PHE A 259 -8.39 -44.39 -12.20
N PRO A 260 -7.89 -45.21 -13.15
CA PRO A 260 -6.59 -45.85 -13.04
C PRO A 260 -5.47 -44.81 -12.88
N SER A 261 -4.43 -45.13 -12.09
CA SER A 261 -3.33 -44.18 -11.82
C SER A 261 -2.59 -43.71 -13.07
N SER A 262 -2.57 -44.51 -14.14
CA SER A 262 -1.94 -44.19 -15.43
C SER A 262 -2.83 -43.40 -16.39
N TYR A 263 -4.12 -43.21 -16.07
CA TYR A 263 -5.04 -42.47 -16.93
C TYR A 263 -4.59 -41.01 -17.06
N VAL A 264 -4.68 -40.46 -18.28
CA VAL A 264 -4.26 -39.10 -18.61
C VAL A 264 -5.48 -38.25 -18.85
N PHE A 265 -5.55 -37.08 -18.22
CA PHE A 265 -6.69 -36.17 -18.42
C PHE A 265 -6.61 -35.48 -19.79
N GLU A 266 -7.74 -35.43 -20.47
CA GLU A 266 -7.88 -34.73 -21.76
C GLU A 266 -8.51 -33.34 -21.58
N SER A 267 -9.36 -33.20 -20.56
CA SER A 267 -10.09 -31.97 -20.23
C SER A 267 -9.47 -31.27 -19.01
N PRO A 268 -9.62 -29.94 -18.87
CA PRO A 268 -9.07 -29.19 -17.73
C PRO A 268 -9.85 -29.38 -16.43
N GLU A 269 -10.99 -30.08 -16.47
CA GLU A 269 -11.86 -30.30 -15.32
C GLU A 269 -12.52 -31.68 -15.43
N VAL A 270 -12.80 -32.29 -14.28
CA VAL A 270 -13.53 -33.55 -14.17
C VAL A 270 -14.67 -33.38 -13.19
N HIS A 271 -15.85 -33.84 -13.57
CA HIS A 271 -17.03 -33.79 -12.72
C HIS A 271 -17.25 -35.17 -12.10
N LEU A 272 -17.01 -35.30 -10.79
CA LEU A 272 -17.16 -36.54 -10.04
C LEU A 272 -18.07 -36.31 -8.84
N ASN A 273 -19.13 -37.11 -8.68
CA ASN A 273 -20.02 -37.06 -7.51
C ASN A 273 -20.54 -35.65 -7.17
N GLY A 274 -20.85 -34.85 -8.19
CA GLY A 274 -21.32 -33.46 -8.02
C GLY A 274 -20.22 -32.45 -7.66
N VAL A 275 -18.96 -32.87 -7.64
CA VAL A 275 -17.79 -32.03 -7.38
C VAL A 275 -17.03 -31.79 -8.68
N VAL A 276 -16.74 -30.52 -8.97
CA VAL A 276 -15.88 -30.12 -10.10
C VAL A 276 -14.44 -30.10 -9.62
N ILE A 277 -13.61 -30.96 -10.19
CA ILE A 277 -12.19 -31.10 -9.85
C ILE A 277 -11.38 -30.55 -11.02
N PRO A 278 -10.67 -29.42 -10.85
CA PRO A 278 -9.72 -28.95 -11.85
C PRO A 278 -8.59 -29.98 -12.04
N VAL A 279 -8.17 -30.24 -13.26
CA VAL A 279 -7.06 -31.15 -13.56
C VAL A 279 -6.21 -30.60 -14.69
N THR A 280 -4.97 -31.06 -14.82
CA THR A 280 -4.09 -30.58 -15.89
C THR A 280 -4.21 -31.51 -17.10
N PRO A 281 -4.63 -31.04 -18.29
CA PRO A 281 -4.61 -31.86 -19.49
C PRO A 281 -3.21 -32.38 -19.79
N GLY A 282 -3.10 -33.64 -20.20
CA GLY A 282 -1.82 -34.30 -20.45
C GLY A 282 -1.08 -34.80 -19.21
N LYS A 283 -1.63 -34.61 -18.00
CA LYS A 283 -1.10 -35.20 -16.76
C LYS A 283 -1.85 -36.45 -16.35
N THR A 284 -1.12 -37.36 -15.72
CA THR A 284 -1.71 -38.60 -15.20
C THR A 284 -2.49 -38.33 -13.92
N VAL A 285 -3.48 -39.19 -13.63
CA VAL A 285 -4.22 -39.21 -12.36
C VAL A 285 -3.27 -39.27 -11.18
N LYS A 286 -2.21 -40.07 -11.27
CA LYS A 286 -1.20 -40.17 -10.22
C LYS A 286 -0.50 -38.83 -9.96
N GLU A 287 -0.02 -38.16 -11.01
CA GLU A 287 0.67 -36.87 -10.88
C GLU A 287 -0.27 -35.79 -10.31
N GLU A 288 -1.52 -35.76 -10.76
CA GLU A 288 -2.50 -34.77 -10.32
C GLU A 288 -2.95 -35.03 -8.86
N ALA A 289 -3.16 -36.29 -8.48
CA ALA A 289 -3.46 -36.67 -7.09
C ALA A 289 -2.27 -36.36 -6.15
N GLU A 290 -1.04 -36.61 -6.58
CA GLU A 290 0.16 -36.24 -5.82
C GLU A 290 0.28 -34.72 -5.62
N LYS A 291 -0.04 -33.92 -6.65
CA LYS A 291 -0.13 -32.46 -6.54
C LYS A 291 -1.16 -32.07 -5.48
N TYR A 292 -2.34 -32.66 -5.51
CA TYR A 292 -3.40 -32.36 -4.55
C TYR A 292 -3.06 -32.78 -3.11
N TYR A 293 -2.42 -33.93 -2.90
CA TYR A 293 -1.91 -34.30 -1.57
C TYR A 293 -0.79 -33.37 -1.08
N LYS A 294 0.08 -32.88 -1.97
CA LYS A 294 1.11 -31.88 -1.61
C LYS A 294 0.47 -30.56 -1.18
N LEU A 295 -0.55 -30.10 -1.91
CA LEU A 295 -1.34 -28.92 -1.52
C LEU A 295 -2.03 -29.13 -0.17
N TYR A 296 -2.71 -30.26 0.02
CA TYR A 296 -3.33 -30.62 1.30
C TYR A 296 -2.33 -30.57 2.47
N LYS A 297 -1.15 -31.21 2.34
CA LYS A 297 -0.12 -31.22 3.39
C LYS A 297 0.42 -29.82 3.67
N LYS A 298 0.67 -29.01 2.64
CA LYS A 298 1.16 -27.63 2.76
C LYS A 298 0.15 -26.77 3.51
N PHE A 299 -1.11 -26.81 3.11
CA PHE A 299 -2.17 -26.00 3.74
C PHE A 299 -2.57 -26.53 5.12
N LYS A 300 -2.51 -27.85 5.36
CA LYS A 300 -2.70 -28.46 6.70
C LYS A 300 -1.70 -27.92 7.72
N ARG A 301 -0.42 -27.83 7.35
CA ARG A 301 0.63 -27.25 8.21
C ARG A 301 0.38 -25.76 8.49
N GLY A 302 -0.03 -25.02 7.46
CA GLY A 302 -0.44 -23.61 7.62
C GLY A 302 -1.64 -23.46 8.56
N TYR A 303 -2.64 -24.33 8.42
CA TYR A 303 -3.83 -24.39 9.29
C TYR A 303 -3.47 -24.69 10.74
N GLU A 304 -2.62 -25.69 10.99
CA GLU A 304 -2.19 -26.06 12.35
C GLU A 304 -1.41 -24.92 13.03
N LYS A 305 -0.52 -24.25 12.28
CA LYS A 305 0.22 -23.09 12.77
C LYS A 305 -0.69 -21.90 13.09
N LEU A 306 -1.65 -21.59 12.21
CA LEU A 306 -2.66 -20.54 12.45
C LEU A 306 -3.57 -20.88 13.63
N LYS A 307 -3.96 -22.14 13.78
CA LYS A 307 -4.76 -22.62 14.92
C LYS A 307 -4.02 -22.45 16.25
N GLN A 308 -2.71 -22.72 16.28
CA GLN A 308 -1.87 -22.49 17.46
C GLN A 308 -1.80 -21.01 17.81
N LEU A 309 -1.54 -20.14 16.83
CA LEU A 309 -1.50 -18.68 17.03
C LEU A 309 -2.83 -18.10 17.54
N LEU A 310 -3.96 -18.63 17.04
CA LEU A 310 -5.30 -18.23 17.50
C LEU A 310 -5.60 -18.71 18.94
N ASN A 311 -5.08 -19.88 19.33
CA ASN A 311 -5.29 -20.45 20.66
C ASN A 311 -4.34 -19.82 21.71
N GLU A 312 -3.10 -19.51 21.36
CA GLU A 312 -2.12 -18.85 22.25
C GLU A 312 -2.58 -17.43 22.64
N GLU A 313 -3.18 -16.68 21.70
CA GLU A 313 -3.75 -15.34 21.95
C GLU A 313 -5.05 -15.38 22.79
N GLU A 314 -5.77 -16.51 22.90
CA GLU A 314 -6.94 -16.64 23.79
C GLU A 314 -6.58 -16.80 25.28
N VAL A 315 -5.35 -17.22 25.59
CA VAL A 315 -4.88 -17.43 26.97
C VAL A 315 -4.29 -16.16 27.59
N GLU A 316 -3.86 -15.18 26.79
CA GLU A 316 -3.21 -13.94 27.25
C GLU A 316 -4.13 -12.72 27.42
N ALA A 317 -5.38 -12.74 26.95
CA ALA A 317 -6.27 -11.57 27.06
C ALA A 317 -7.06 -11.54 28.40
N PRO A 318 -6.91 -10.49 29.25
CA PRO A 318 -7.80 -10.31 30.40
C PRO A 318 -9.20 -9.89 29.93
N ILE A 319 -10.21 -10.54 30.50
CA ILE A 319 -11.64 -10.39 30.20
C ILE A 319 -12.08 -8.92 30.34
N LYS A 320 -12.41 -8.25 29.23
CA LYS A 320 -13.36 -7.13 29.20
C LYS A 320 -14.31 -7.26 28.00
N ARG A 321 -15.58 -7.59 28.29
CA ARG A 321 -16.68 -7.71 27.33
C ARG A 321 -17.06 -6.33 26.78
N THR A 322 -17.01 -6.12 25.45
CA THR A 322 -17.46 -4.89 24.78
C THR A 322 -18.95 -4.96 24.40
N ARG A 323 -19.74 -3.97 24.85
CA ARG A 323 -21.12 -3.71 24.39
C ARG A 323 -21.09 -3.05 23.00
N LYS A 324 -22.05 -3.35 22.13
CA LYS A 324 -22.23 -2.69 20.82
C LYS A 324 -22.71 -1.24 21.00
N GLU A 325 -22.09 -0.30 20.28
CA GLU A 325 -22.38 1.15 20.31
C GLU A 325 -23.59 1.55 19.46
N THR A 326 -24.21 2.69 19.83
CA THR A 326 -25.46 3.21 19.26
C THR A 326 -25.22 4.23 18.13
N PRO A 327 -26.21 4.45 17.22
CA PRO A 327 -26.11 5.42 16.12
C PRO A 327 -25.80 6.87 16.52
N LEU A 328 -26.18 7.29 17.73
CA LEU A 328 -25.85 8.62 18.27
C LEU A 328 -24.35 8.80 18.52
N GLN A 329 -23.66 7.73 18.95
CA GLN A 329 -22.21 7.75 19.19
C GLN A 329 -21.44 7.87 17.87
N ARG A 330 -21.96 7.33 16.77
CA ARG A 330 -21.41 7.50 15.41
C ARG A 330 -21.52 8.96 14.92
N LYS A 331 -22.67 9.61 15.10
CA LYS A 331 -22.85 11.04 14.71
C LYS A 331 -21.95 12.01 15.49
N LYS A 332 -21.59 11.71 16.74
CA LYS A 332 -20.63 12.52 17.52
C LYS A 332 -19.20 12.46 16.95
N ARG A 333 -18.75 11.27 16.50
CA ARG A 333 -17.41 11.06 15.93
C ARG A 333 -17.16 11.75 14.59
N GLU A 334 -18.20 12.13 13.86
CA GLU A 334 -18.07 12.91 12.62
C GLU A 334 -17.69 14.38 12.89
N LYS A 335 -17.99 14.91 14.08
CA LYS A 335 -17.76 16.32 14.44
C LYS A 335 -16.41 16.55 15.12
N TYR A 336 -15.99 15.65 16.01
CA TYR A 336 -14.74 15.80 16.76
C TYR A 336 -14.08 14.45 17.06
N LEU A 337 -12.77 14.48 17.27
CA LEU A 337 -11.97 13.41 17.85
C LEU A 337 -11.92 13.57 19.36
N GLU A 338 -11.79 12.46 20.07
CA GLU A 338 -11.69 12.44 21.53
C GLU A 338 -10.50 11.58 21.94
N PHE A 339 -9.64 12.14 22.79
CA PHE A 339 -8.44 11.52 23.34
C PHE A 339 -8.48 11.59 24.86
N ILE A 340 -7.60 10.79 25.49
CA ILE A 340 -7.36 10.83 26.93
C ILE A 340 -5.93 11.28 27.16
N SER A 341 -5.74 12.32 27.99
CA SER A 341 -4.42 12.80 28.38
C SER A 341 -3.74 11.83 29.37
N PRO A 342 -2.42 11.93 29.61
CA PRO A 342 -1.73 11.06 30.57
C PRO A 342 -2.35 11.02 31.97
N GLY A 343 -2.86 12.16 32.44
CA GLY A 343 -3.59 12.33 33.70
C GLY A 343 -5.07 11.89 33.66
N GLY A 344 -5.55 11.35 32.54
CA GLY A 344 -6.90 10.80 32.41
C GLY A 344 -7.99 11.80 31.99
N HIS A 345 -7.64 13.04 31.67
CA HIS A 345 -8.60 14.06 31.23
C HIS A 345 -8.99 13.88 29.76
N ARG A 346 -10.19 14.32 29.39
CA ARG A 346 -10.69 14.19 28.01
C ARG A 346 -10.17 15.35 27.18
N VAL A 347 -9.66 15.08 25.98
CA VAL A 347 -9.20 16.10 25.04
C VAL A 347 -9.98 15.97 23.73
N LEU A 348 -10.75 17.00 23.39
CA LEU A 348 -11.57 17.05 22.18
C LEU A 348 -10.87 17.85 21.09
N VAL A 349 -10.84 17.34 19.86
CA VAL A 349 -10.24 18.00 18.69
C VAL A 349 -11.27 18.11 17.58
N GLY A 350 -11.58 19.33 17.13
CA GLY A 350 -12.58 19.54 16.09
C GLY A 350 -12.06 19.08 14.72
N ARG A 351 -12.91 18.40 13.93
CA ARG A 351 -12.51 17.83 12.62
C ARG A 351 -12.77 18.77 11.45
N ASN A 352 -13.68 19.71 11.62
CA ASN A 352 -14.11 20.69 10.62
C ASN A 352 -14.68 21.93 11.33
N ALA A 353 -15.02 22.98 10.59
CA ALA A 353 -15.54 24.23 11.17
C ALA A 353 -16.76 24.00 12.08
N THR A 354 -17.73 23.20 11.63
CA THR A 354 -18.91 22.84 12.44
C THR A 354 -18.54 22.06 13.71
N GLY A 355 -17.50 21.22 13.63
CA GLY A 355 -16.96 20.47 14.75
C GLY A 355 -16.24 21.36 15.76
N ASN A 356 -15.46 22.33 15.29
CA ASN A 356 -14.79 23.34 16.09
C ASN A 356 -15.81 24.16 16.89
N ASP A 357 -16.85 24.69 16.22
CA ASP A 357 -17.90 25.47 16.88
C ASP A 357 -18.63 24.64 17.93
N PHE A 358 -18.92 23.38 17.61
CA PHE A 358 -19.63 22.48 18.52
C PHE A 358 -18.83 22.17 19.79
N ILE A 359 -17.53 21.86 19.67
CA ILE A 359 -16.73 21.57 20.86
C ILE A 359 -16.49 22.82 21.70
N THR A 360 -16.28 23.98 21.06
CA THR A 360 -15.93 25.23 21.76
C THR A 360 -17.13 25.89 22.41
N PHE A 361 -18.28 25.94 21.73
CA PHE A 361 -19.44 26.71 22.21
C PHE A 361 -20.56 25.83 22.77
N THR A 362 -20.57 24.52 22.48
CA THR A 362 -21.63 23.62 22.97
C THR A 362 -21.16 22.62 24.02
N LEU A 363 -19.94 22.06 23.87
CA LEU A 363 -19.45 21.02 24.79
C LEU A 363 -18.51 21.54 25.88
N ALA A 364 -17.69 22.55 25.59
CA ALA A 364 -16.75 23.10 26.56
C ALA A 364 -17.47 23.88 27.66
N HIS A 365 -17.01 23.70 28.89
CA HIS A 365 -17.36 24.55 30.02
C HIS A 365 -16.33 25.67 30.22
N LYS A 366 -16.73 26.72 30.94
CA LYS A 366 -15.89 27.90 31.22
C LYS A 366 -14.55 27.59 31.92
N GLU A 367 -14.43 26.43 32.55
CA GLU A 367 -13.24 26.01 33.31
C GLU A 367 -12.34 25.05 32.52
N ASP A 368 -12.76 24.67 31.31
CA ASP A 368 -11.99 23.84 30.39
C ASP A 368 -10.92 24.66 29.68
N ILE A 369 -9.83 24.01 29.29
CA ILE A 369 -8.68 24.68 28.69
C ILE A 369 -8.77 24.58 27.17
N PHE A 370 -8.79 25.73 26.51
CA PHE A 370 -8.86 25.83 25.06
C PHE A 370 -7.46 26.03 24.45
N PHE A 371 -7.22 25.39 23.31
CA PHE A 371 -5.99 25.49 22.53
C PHE A 371 -6.31 25.71 21.05
N HIS A 372 -5.51 26.54 20.41
CA HIS A 372 -5.51 26.72 18.97
C HIS A 372 -4.15 27.28 18.55
N VAL A 373 -3.56 26.73 17.49
CA VAL A 373 -2.28 27.21 16.96
C VAL A 373 -2.33 28.72 16.65
N LYS A 374 -1.31 29.44 17.09
CA LYS A 374 -1.19 30.87 16.81
C LYS A 374 -0.77 31.09 15.35
N ASP A 375 -1.41 32.04 14.66
CA ASP A 375 -1.10 32.46 13.28
C ASP A 375 -1.34 31.43 12.16
N TYR A 376 -1.83 30.22 12.48
CA TYR A 376 -2.15 29.17 11.51
C TYR A 376 -3.62 28.75 11.59
N SER A 377 -4.15 28.28 10.46
CA SER A 377 -5.45 27.61 10.46
C SER A 377 -5.30 26.21 11.07
N GLY A 378 -6.01 25.96 12.16
CA GLY A 378 -6.00 24.67 12.85
C GLY A 378 -7.35 24.30 13.46
N PRO A 379 -7.46 23.08 14.01
CA PRO A 379 -8.63 22.67 14.75
C PRO A 379 -8.70 23.40 16.09
N HIS A 380 -9.91 23.59 16.59
CA HIS A 380 -10.09 23.90 18.00
C HIS A 380 -9.79 22.65 18.81
N VAL A 381 -9.08 22.82 19.93
CA VAL A 381 -8.82 21.73 20.88
C VAL A 381 -9.26 22.16 22.27
N VAL A 382 -9.99 21.30 22.96
CA VAL A 382 -10.49 21.57 24.32
C VAL A 382 -10.07 20.42 25.22
N LEU A 383 -9.30 20.72 26.27
CA LEU A 383 -9.07 19.82 27.38
C LEU A 383 -10.19 20.01 28.39
N ILE A 384 -11.05 18.99 28.50
CA ILE A 384 -12.14 18.94 29.46
C ILE A 384 -11.58 18.48 30.79
N LYS A 385 -11.73 19.34 31.79
CA LYS A 385 -11.25 19.08 33.13
C LYS A 385 -12.16 18.03 33.79
N GLY A 386 -11.63 16.82 33.90
CA GLY A 386 -12.21 15.72 34.67
C GLY A 386 -11.96 15.84 36.19
N GLU A 387 -12.15 14.74 36.91
CA GLU A 387 -11.85 14.67 38.34
C GLU A 387 -10.32 14.63 38.57
N GLY A 388 -9.78 15.63 39.27
CA GLY A 388 -8.36 15.75 39.59
C GLY A 388 -7.66 16.96 38.95
N PRO A 389 -6.46 17.33 39.45
CA PRO A 389 -5.70 18.46 38.90
C PRO A 389 -5.18 18.14 37.50
N VAL A 390 -5.19 19.14 36.61
CA VAL A 390 -4.60 19.05 35.27
C VAL A 390 -3.10 19.30 35.41
N SER A 391 -2.27 18.36 34.98
CA SER A 391 -0.82 18.50 35.03
C SER A 391 -0.27 19.24 33.81
N SER A 392 0.98 19.70 33.89
CA SER A 392 1.67 20.30 32.73
C SER A 392 1.80 19.32 31.57
N GLU A 393 1.88 18.01 31.84
CA GLU A 393 1.92 16.96 30.80
C GLU A 393 0.59 16.85 30.06
N ASP A 394 -0.53 17.04 30.75
CA ASP A 394 -1.87 17.04 30.14
C ASP A 394 -2.06 18.24 29.21
N ILE A 395 -1.57 19.41 29.65
CA ILE A 395 -1.59 20.65 28.86
C ILE A 395 -0.71 20.50 27.61
N LEU A 396 0.50 19.96 27.77
CA LEU A 396 1.41 19.69 26.64
C LEU A 396 0.81 18.67 25.67
N PHE A 397 0.15 17.64 26.19
CA PHE A 397 -0.54 16.66 25.36
C PHE A 397 -1.64 17.33 24.52
N ALA A 398 -2.51 18.14 25.12
CA ALA A 398 -3.55 18.85 24.38
C ALA A 398 -2.98 19.87 23.37
N ALA A 399 -1.94 20.61 23.74
CA ALA A 399 -1.26 21.54 22.85
C ALA A 399 -0.60 20.82 21.66
N SER A 400 0.00 19.65 21.89
CA SER A 400 0.57 18.82 20.82
C SER A 400 -0.49 18.37 19.81
N LYS A 401 -1.73 18.12 20.25
CA LYS A 401 -2.85 17.78 19.36
C LYS A 401 -3.30 18.97 18.52
N ALA A 402 -3.27 20.18 19.07
CA ALA A 402 -3.55 21.37 18.27
C ALA A 402 -2.49 21.55 17.17
N ALA A 403 -1.21 21.36 17.49
CA ALA A 403 -0.11 21.44 16.52
C ALA A 403 -0.18 20.31 15.46
N GLU A 404 -0.33 19.05 15.87
CA GLU A 404 -0.35 17.85 15.01
C GLU A 404 -1.43 17.92 13.92
N TYR A 405 -2.60 18.44 14.26
CA TYR A 405 -3.76 18.49 13.36
C TYR A 405 -3.93 19.85 12.66
N SER A 406 -3.03 20.81 12.91
CA SER A 406 -3.04 22.10 12.23
C SER A 406 -2.45 22.03 10.82
N LYS A 407 -2.60 23.12 10.06
CA LYS A 407 -1.88 23.30 8.78
C LYS A 407 -0.45 23.81 8.96
N ALA A 408 0.02 23.98 10.19
CA ALA A 408 1.41 24.35 10.44
C ALA A 408 2.32 23.16 10.05
N GLY A 409 3.37 23.43 9.28
CA GLY A 409 4.33 22.41 8.86
C GLY A 409 5.22 21.91 10.01
N LEU A 410 6.23 21.11 9.71
CA LEU A 410 7.21 20.64 10.71
C LEU A 410 8.05 21.83 11.22
N GLY A 411 8.02 22.09 12.53
CA GLY A 411 8.77 23.16 13.19
C GLY A 411 8.31 23.43 14.63
N LYS A 412 8.92 24.40 15.31
CA LYS A 412 8.38 24.93 16.58
C LYS A 412 7.12 25.73 16.26
N ILE A 413 5.99 25.33 16.81
CA ILE A 413 4.68 25.96 16.61
C ILE A 413 4.22 26.51 17.96
N GLU A 414 3.85 27.78 17.99
CA GLU A 414 3.20 28.39 19.15
C GLU A 414 1.72 27.98 19.17
N VAL A 415 1.28 27.44 20.31
CA VAL A 415 -0.07 26.92 20.54
C VAL A 415 -0.71 27.68 21.68
#